data_AF-A0A7J7JRJ2-F1
#
_entry.id   AF-A0A7J7JRJ2-F1
#
_cell.length_a   1.000
_cell.length_b   1.000
_cell.length_c   1.000
_cell.angle_alpha   90.00
_cell.angle_beta   90.00
_cell.angle_gamma   90.00
#
_symmetry.space_group_name_H-M   'P 1'
#
loop_
_entity.id
_entity.type
_entity.pdbx_description
1 polymer ?
#
loop_
_entity_poly.entity_id
_entity_poly.type
_entity_poly.pdbx_seq_one_letter_code
_entity_poly.pdbx_strand_id
1 'polypeptide(L)'
;MGFQFTIRYRKTSQHGNADCLSRLPFGPDSNFDRIEQQDNKEISHAIQEQIFTSPVAGYNEVRQETVKDQHLQRVITWIQQGWPVIKPDDKELGTFWIHRDSLQLEQGVLLLIREQTSRVVIPRSLQCRILDTLHSSHWV
;
A
#
# COMPACT_ATOMS: atom_id res chain seq x y z
N MET A 1 1.48 -2.35 35.73
CA MET A 1 0.56 -3.49 35.97
C MET A 1 0.85 -4.53 34.91
N GLY A 2 1.42 -5.68 35.30
CA GLY A 2 1.75 -6.75 34.35
C GLY A 2 0.57 -7.72 34.25
N PHE A 3 0.18 -8.06 33.02
CA PHE A 3 -0.84 -9.09 32.80
C PHE A 3 -0.18 -10.47 32.84
N GLN A 4 -0.80 -11.40 33.56
CA GLN A 4 -0.35 -12.78 33.66
C GLN A 4 -1.25 -13.66 32.78
N PHE A 5 -0.67 -14.25 31.74
CA PHE A 5 -1.39 -15.12 30.83
C PHE A 5 -0.99 -16.58 31.05
N THR A 6 -1.97 -17.47 30.97
CA THR A 6 -1.72 -18.92 30.91
C THR A 6 -1.96 -19.38 29.48
N ILE A 7 -0.90 -19.75 28.77
CA ILE A 7 -0.99 -20.28 27.41
C ILE A 7 -1.32 -21.76 27.50
N ARG A 8 -2.34 -22.22 26.75
CA ARG A 8 -2.71 -23.64 26.65
C ARG A 8 -2.80 -24.04 25.18
N TYR A 9 -2.32 -25.24 24.88
CA TYR A 9 -2.45 -25.85 23.56
C TYR A 9 -3.87 -26.41 23.37
N ARG A 10 -4.49 -26.09 22.22
CA ARG A 10 -5.77 -26.66 21.77
C ARG A 10 -5.53 -27.33 20.42
N LYS A 11 -6.03 -28.55 20.23
CA LYS A 11 -5.86 -29.29 18.96
C LYS A 11 -6.62 -28.60 17.82
N THR A 12 -6.08 -28.63 16.61
CA THR A 12 -6.66 -27.99 15.41
C THR A 12 -8.09 -28.44 15.12
N SER A 13 -8.41 -29.73 15.31
CA SER A 13 -9.77 -30.27 15.14
C SER A 13 -10.81 -29.71 16.10
N GLN A 14 -10.38 -29.06 17.19
CA GLN A 14 -11.26 -28.43 18.16
C GLN A 14 -11.35 -26.90 17.97
N HIS A 15 -10.70 -26.34 16.95
CA HIS A 15 -10.74 -24.91 16.59
C HIS A 15 -11.86 -24.57 15.58
N GLY A 16 -13.00 -25.28 15.62
CA GLY A 16 -14.11 -25.04 14.67
C GLY A 16 -14.68 -23.62 14.74
N ASN A 17 -14.51 -22.92 15.86
CA ASN A 17 -14.92 -21.53 16.03
C ASN A 17 -14.03 -20.52 15.27
N ALA A 18 -12.77 -20.86 14.96
CA ALA A 18 -11.89 -20.00 14.15
C ALA A 18 -12.18 -20.11 12.65
N ASP A 19 -12.56 -21.31 12.18
CA ASP A 19 -12.87 -21.55 10.76
C ASP A 19 -14.24 -20.94 10.36
N CYS A 20 -15.23 -21.00 11.25
CA CYS A 20 -16.55 -20.39 11.03
C CYS A 20 -16.49 -18.87 10.82
N LEU A 21 -15.66 -18.13 11.57
CA LEU A 21 -15.63 -16.66 11.49
C LEU A 21 -15.01 -16.11 10.20
N SER A 22 -14.20 -16.91 9.49
CA SER A 22 -13.60 -16.48 8.22
C SER A 22 -14.47 -16.76 6.99
N ARG A 23 -15.51 -17.61 7.12
CA ARG A 23 -16.28 -18.14 5.97
C ARG A 23 -17.80 -17.96 6.06
N LEU A 24 -18.31 -17.26 7.08
CA LEU A 24 -19.76 -17.03 7.24
C LEU A 24 -20.24 -15.58 7.04
N PRO A 25 -19.85 -14.86 5.97
CA PRO A 25 -20.73 -13.82 5.44
C PRO A 25 -21.86 -14.51 4.66
N PHE A 26 -22.99 -14.78 5.33
CA PHE A 26 -24.21 -15.25 4.65
C PHE A 26 -25.14 -14.07 4.40
N GLY A 27 -25.23 -13.66 3.14
CA GLY A 27 -26.12 -12.58 2.69
C GLY A 27 -25.52 -11.18 2.78
N PRO A 28 -26.20 -10.17 2.22
CA PRO A 28 -25.77 -8.78 2.31
C PRO A 28 -25.83 -8.30 3.76
N ASP A 29 -24.68 -7.91 4.30
CA ASP A 29 -24.57 -7.29 5.63
C ASP A 29 -24.14 -5.84 5.46
N SER A 30 -25.12 -4.96 5.29
CA SER A 30 -24.90 -3.53 5.11
C SER A 30 -24.18 -2.88 6.30
N ASN A 31 -24.22 -3.48 7.50
CA ASN A 31 -23.50 -2.93 8.65
C ASN A 31 -22.03 -3.33 8.59
N PHE A 32 -21.72 -4.59 8.28
CA PHE A 32 -20.36 -5.05 8.04
C PHE A 32 -19.72 -4.28 6.88
N ASP A 33 -20.41 -4.17 5.74
CA ASP A 33 -19.93 -3.42 4.58
C ASP A 33 -19.65 -1.94 4.91
N ARG A 34 -20.49 -1.32 5.76
CA ARG A 34 -20.28 0.05 6.22
C ARG A 34 -19.08 0.19 7.14
N ILE A 35 -18.85 -0.80 8.02
CA ILE A 35 -17.69 -0.83 8.92
C ILE A 35 -16.41 -1.06 8.11
N GLU A 36 -16.39 -2.01 7.18
CA GLU A 36 -15.25 -2.24 6.29
C GLU A 36 -14.95 -1.01 5.42
N GLN A 37 -15.98 -0.34 4.89
CA GLN A 37 -15.80 0.93 4.18
C GLN A 37 -15.27 2.04 5.08
N GLN A 38 -15.60 2.05 6.37
CA GLN A 38 -15.11 3.02 7.33
C GLN A 38 -13.64 2.72 7.69
N ASP A 39 -13.29 1.46 7.95
CA ASP A 39 -11.91 1.01 8.19
C ASP A 39 -11.03 1.32 6.98
N ASN A 40 -11.52 1.11 5.75
CA ASN A 40 -10.83 1.48 4.52
C ASN A 40 -10.62 3.00 4.39
N LYS A 41 -11.57 3.82 4.89
CA LYS A 41 -11.38 5.28 4.94
C LYS A 41 -10.31 5.68 5.94
N GLU A 42 -10.27 5.05 7.10
CA GLU A 42 -9.24 5.29 8.12
C GLU A 42 -7.84 4.92 7.62
N ILE A 43 -7.72 3.81 6.89
CA ILE A 43 -6.47 3.42 6.20
C ILE A 43 -6.11 4.48 5.16
N SER A 44 -7.06 4.96 4.35
CA SER A 44 -6.78 5.99 3.36
C SER A 44 -6.37 7.34 3.95
N HIS A 45 -6.92 7.68 5.12
CA HIS A 45 -6.54 8.88 5.87
C HIS A 45 -5.15 8.72 6.49
N ALA A 46 -4.83 7.56 7.06
CA ALA A 46 -3.50 7.26 7.59
C ALA A 46 -2.42 7.25 6.52
N ILE A 47 -2.76 6.77 5.32
CA ILE A 47 -1.87 6.81 4.16
C ILE A 47 -1.66 8.25 3.70
N GLN A 48 -2.73 9.04 3.59
CA GLN A 48 -2.63 10.47 3.36
C GLN A 48 -1.68 11.12 4.38
N GLU A 49 -1.86 10.93 5.68
CA GLU A 49 -0.98 11.46 6.75
C GLU A 49 0.48 11.00 6.62
N GLN A 50 0.73 9.73 6.26
CA GLN A 50 2.09 9.21 6.04
C GLN A 50 2.74 9.79 4.78
N ILE A 51 1.98 9.98 3.70
CA ILE A 51 2.43 10.72 2.50
C ILE A 51 2.79 12.17 2.87
N PHE A 52 2.00 12.78 3.77
CA PHE A 52 2.17 14.15 4.24
C PHE A 52 3.33 14.36 5.22
N THR A 53 3.99 13.31 5.70
CA THR A 53 5.16 13.46 6.58
C THR A 53 6.45 13.76 5.79
N SER A 54 6.43 13.66 4.45
CA SER A 54 7.55 14.11 3.62
C SER A 54 7.47 15.63 3.38
N PRO A 55 8.42 16.45 3.88
CA PRO A 55 8.39 17.90 3.73
C PRO A 55 8.64 18.40 2.29
N VAL A 56 8.80 17.50 1.31
CA VAL A 56 9.40 17.82 0.00
C VAL A 56 8.40 17.81 -1.15
N ALA A 57 7.33 17.00 -1.08
CA ALA A 57 6.30 16.94 -2.12
C ALA A 57 4.95 16.61 -1.48
N GLY A 58 3.96 17.48 -1.70
CA GLY A 58 2.60 17.24 -1.23
C GLY A 58 1.91 16.16 -2.06
N TYR A 59 0.94 15.46 -1.47
CA TYR A 59 0.14 14.42 -2.13
C TYR A 59 -0.38 14.84 -3.52
N ASN A 60 -0.94 16.05 -3.65
CA ASN A 60 -1.49 16.55 -4.92
C ASN A 60 -0.43 16.69 -6.00
N GLU A 61 0.79 17.08 -5.64
CA GLU A 61 1.89 17.24 -6.56
C GLU A 61 2.38 15.87 -7.05
N VAL A 62 2.58 14.92 -6.13
CA VAL A 62 2.93 13.54 -6.48
C VAL A 62 1.88 12.95 -7.42
N ARG A 63 0.60 13.15 -7.14
CA ARG A 63 -0.49 12.68 -8.00
C ARG A 63 -0.42 13.30 -9.40
N GLN A 64 -0.21 14.61 -9.51
CA GLN A 64 -0.09 15.29 -10.81
C GLN A 64 1.12 14.82 -11.61
N GLU A 65 2.26 14.65 -10.96
CA GLU A 65 3.49 14.18 -11.60
C GLU A 65 3.41 12.69 -11.98
N THR A 66 2.69 11.88 -11.20
CA THR A 66 2.41 10.47 -11.51
C THR A 66 1.64 10.34 -12.83
N VAL A 67 0.71 11.26 -13.12
CA VAL A 67 -0.04 11.29 -14.39
C VAL A 67 0.89 11.53 -15.59
N LYS A 68 1.95 12.32 -15.39
CA LYS A 68 2.92 12.66 -16.44
C LYS A 68 3.98 11.57 -16.64
N ASP A 69 4.19 10.72 -15.64
CA ASP A 69 5.21 9.66 -15.68
C ASP A 69 4.72 8.43 -16.47
N GLN A 70 5.28 8.24 -17.67
CA GLN A 70 4.89 7.16 -18.58
C GLN A 70 5.13 5.76 -17.99
N HIS A 71 6.15 5.57 -17.16
CA HIS A 71 6.43 4.27 -16.54
C HIS A 71 5.39 3.97 -15.48
N LEU A 72 5.08 4.94 -14.62
CA LEU A 72 4.06 4.78 -13.60
C LEU A 72 2.66 4.60 -14.19
N GLN A 73 2.32 5.32 -15.25
CA GLN A 73 1.05 5.11 -15.96
C GLN A 73 0.92 3.69 -16.52
N ARG A 74 2.02 3.12 -17.02
CA ARG A 74 2.04 1.74 -17.49
C ARG A 74 1.86 0.73 -16.35
N VAL A 75 2.51 0.97 -15.21
CA VAL A 75 2.33 0.15 -14.01
C VAL A 75 0.90 0.23 -13.47
N ILE A 76 0.31 1.43 -13.43
CA ILE A 76 -1.09 1.65 -13.04
C ILE A 76 -2.03 0.85 -13.95
N THR A 77 -1.78 0.88 -15.26
CA THR A 77 -2.54 0.09 -16.23
C THR A 77 -2.43 -1.42 -15.91
N TRP A 78 -1.24 -1.91 -15.58
CA TRP A 78 -1.05 -3.32 -15.20
C TRP A 78 -1.73 -3.70 -13.88
N ILE A 79 -1.78 -2.80 -12.90
CA ILE A 79 -2.52 -3.04 -11.66
C ILE A 79 -4.02 -3.19 -11.94
N GLN A 80 -4.56 -2.39 -12.85
CA GLN A 80 -5.99 -2.39 -13.17
C GLN A 80 -6.41 -3.49 -14.15
N GLN A 81 -5.55 -3.84 -15.11
CA GLN A 81 -5.88 -4.73 -16.23
C GLN A 81 -5.17 -6.09 -16.17
N GLY A 82 -4.23 -6.25 -15.24
CA GLY A 82 -3.39 -7.43 -15.11
C GLY A 82 -1.94 -7.18 -15.53
N TRP A 83 -1.04 -7.86 -14.83
CA TRP A 83 0.39 -7.81 -15.09
C TRP A 83 0.79 -8.69 -16.28
N PRO A 84 1.84 -8.32 -17.04
CA PRO A 84 2.35 -9.17 -18.10
C PRO A 84 2.85 -10.50 -17.52
N VAL A 85 2.64 -11.60 -18.23
CA VAL A 85 3.06 -12.94 -17.79
C VAL A 85 4.58 -13.06 -17.72
N ILE A 86 5.27 -12.43 -18.67
CA ILE A 86 6.72 -12.41 -18.76
C ILE A 86 7.21 -11.05 -18.27
N LYS A 87 8.27 -11.07 -17.46
CA LYS A 87 8.93 -9.86 -16.97
C LYS A 87 9.39 -8.99 -18.17
N PRO A 88 9.08 -7.68 -18.18
CA PRO A 88 9.59 -6.76 -19.19
C PRO A 88 11.13 -6.67 -19.19
N ASP A 89 11.73 -6.50 -20.37
CA ASP A 89 13.18 -6.26 -20.52
C ASP A 89 13.61 -4.88 -20.02
N ASP A 90 12.68 -3.92 -20.00
CA ASP A 90 12.92 -2.62 -19.40
C ASP A 90 13.23 -2.75 -17.91
N LYS A 91 14.36 -2.18 -17.48
CA LYS A 91 14.89 -2.36 -16.12
C LYS A 91 13.96 -1.77 -15.05
N GLU A 92 13.35 -0.62 -15.33
CA GLU A 92 12.50 0.10 -14.38
C GLU A 92 11.15 -0.62 -14.24
N LEU A 93 10.50 -0.93 -15.37
CA LEU A 93 9.27 -1.73 -15.40
C LEU A 93 9.48 -3.14 -14.85
N GLY A 94 10.64 -3.74 -15.12
CA GLY A 94 11.03 -5.04 -14.59
C GLY A 94 11.17 -5.03 -13.06
N THR A 95 11.56 -3.90 -12.47
CA THR A 95 11.61 -3.74 -11.01
C THR A 95 10.20 -3.68 -10.42
N PHE A 96 9.29 -2.93 -11.02
CA PHE A 96 7.88 -2.92 -10.62
C PHE A 96 7.24 -4.29 -10.77
N TRP A 97 7.55 -5.03 -11.84
CA TRP A 97 7.03 -6.39 -12.06
C TRP A 97 7.46 -7.38 -10.97
N ILE A 98 8.70 -7.27 -10.47
CA ILE A 98 9.19 -8.10 -9.36
C ILE A 98 8.41 -7.82 -8.07
N HIS A 99 8.04 -6.56 -7.84
CA HIS A 99 7.35 -6.12 -6.62
C HIS A 99 5.83 -5.99 -6.78
N ARG A 100 5.25 -6.51 -7.87
CA ARG A 100 3.84 -6.33 -8.24
C ARG A 100 2.84 -6.69 -7.14
N ASP A 101 3.11 -7.74 -6.38
CA ASP A 101 2.22 -8.23 -5.32
C ASP A 101 2.22 -7.29 -4.09
N SER A 102 3.18 -6.37 -4.04
CA SER A 102 3.35 -5.36 -3.00
C SER A 102 2.96 -3.95 -3.47
N LEU A 103 2.50 -3.79 -4.72
CA LEU A 103 2.12 -2.50 -5.28
C LEU A 103 0.61 -2.30 -5.20
N GLN A 104 0.21 -1.12 -4.73
CA GLN A 104 -1.19 -0.72 -4.63
C GLN A 104 -1.38 0.68 -5.19
N LEU A 105 -2.52 0.90 -5.85
CA LEU A 105 -2.91 2.20 -6.36
C LEU A 105 -3.93 2.83 -5.42
N GLU A 106 -3.62 4.01 -4.91
CA GLU A 106 -4.50 4.72 -4.00
C GLU A 106 -4.74 6.15 -4.47
N GLN A 107 -5.99 6.42 -4.85
CA GLN A 107 -6.45 7.76 -5.25
C GLN A 107 -5.58 8.41 -6.36
N GLY A 108 -4.90 7.60 -7.18
CA GLY A 108 -4.00 8.05 -8.25
C GLY A 108 -2.52 8.17 -7.87
N VAL A 109 -2.14 7.73 -6.66
CA VAL A 109 -0.75 7.61 -6.20
C VAL A 109 -0.39 6.14 -6.05
N LEU A 110 0.79 5.77 -6.53
CA LEU A 110 1.28 4.39 -6.41
C LEU A 110 2.02 4.20 -5.09
N LEU A 111 1.65 3.16 -4.36
CA LEU A 111 2.22 2.81 -3.06
C LEU A 111 2.89 1.45 -3.14
N LEU A 112 4.05 1.36 -2.49
CA LEU A 112 4.72 0.11 -2.18
C LEU A 112 4.41 -0.24 -0.73
N ILE A 113 3.59 -1.28 -0.54
CA ILE A 113 3.23 -1.80 0.77
C ILE A 113 4.24 -2.87 1.18
N ARG A 114 4.80 -2.72 2.37
CA ARG A 114 5.58 -3.76 3.04
C ARG A 114 4.95 -4.02 4.41
N GLU A 115 5.31 -5.14 5.03
CA GLU A 115 4.66 -5.70 6.24
C GLU A 115 4.26 -4.67 7.32
N GLN A 116 5.03 -3.60 7.51
CA GLN A 116 4.77 -2.57 8.53
C GLN A 116 4.83 -1.12 8.00
N THR A 117 5.01 -0.91 6.70
CA THR A 117 5.17 0.45 6.15
C THR A 117 4.58 0.58 4.75
N SER A 118 3.89 1.68 4.50
CA SER A 118 3.58 2.14 3.14
C SER A 118 4.65 3.13 2.67
N ARG A 119 5.06 3.04 1.40
CA ARG A 119 5.99 4.00 0.80
C ARG A 119 5.42 4.51 -0.51
N VAL A 120 5.52 5.81 -0.74
CA VAL A 120 5.14 6.43 -2.01
C VAL A 120 6.16 6.09 -3.07
N VAL A 121 5.70 5.64 -4.23
CA VAL A 121 6.54 5.58 -5.43
C VAL A 121 6.63 6.99 -6.01
N ILE A 122 7.82 7.56 -5.96
CA ILE A 122 8.09 8.94 -6.39
C ILE A 122 8.26 9.01 -7.92
N PRO A 123 7.46 9.82 -8.64
CA PRO A 123 7.64 10.10 -10.06
C PRO A 123 9.04 10.65 -10.36
N ARG A 124 9.58 10.32 -11.53
CA ARG A 124 10.97 10.65 -11.87
C ARG A 124 11.28 12.15 -11.82
N SER A 125 10.31 12.99 -12.17
CA SER A 125 10.42 14.46 -12.10
C SER A 125 10.64 14.99 -10.68
N LEU A 126 10.14 14.29 -9.66
CA LEU A 126 10.27 14.68 -8.25
C LEU A 126 11.50 14.07 -7.57
N GLN A 127 12.09 13.01 -8.12
CA GLN A 127 13.21 12.29 -7.50
C GLN A 127 14.42 13.19 -7.24
N CYS A 128 14.83 14.03 -8.20
CA CYS A 128 15.97 14.93 -8.03
C CYS A 128 15.76 15.87 -6.84
N ARG A 129 14.60 16.54 -6.77
CA ARG A 129 14.28 17.47 -5.68
C ARG A 129 14.22 16.79 -4.31
N ILE A 130 13.66 15.58 -4.27
CA ILE A 130 13.62 14.77 -3.04
C ILE A 130 15.03 14.36 -2.62
N LEU A 131 15.86 13.90 -3.56
CA LEU A 131 17.25 13.56 -3.28
C LEU A 131 18.04 14.78 -2.79
N ASP A 132 17.89 15.94 -3.42
CA ASP A 132 18.54 17.18 -2.98
C ASP A 132 18.14 17.56 -1.57
N THR A 133 16.86 17.37 -1.21
CA THR A 133 16.39 17.65 0.14
C THR A 133 16.95 16.65 1.15
N LEU A 134 16.99 15.37 0.80
CA LEU A 134 17.62 14.33 1.64
C LEU A 134 19.12 14.58 1.81
N HIS A 135 19.82 15.05 0.78
CA HIS A 135 21.22 15.45 0.87
C HIS A 135 21.40 16.75 1.66
N SER A 136 20.44 17.69 1.59
CA SER A 136 20.43 18.92 2.38
C SER A 136 20.15 18.67 3.86
N SER A 137 19.54 17.53 4.20
CA SER A 137 19.39 17.04 5.59
C SER A 137 20.71 16.53 6.18
N HIS A 138 21.83 17.12 5.74
CA HIS A 138 23.12 16.95 6.34
C HIS A 138 23.18 17.69 7.68
N TRP A 139 22.90 16.91 8.73
CA TRP A 139 23.63 16.80 10.00
C TRP A 139 24.35 18.08 10.49
N VAL A 140 23.67 18.88 11.31
CA VAL A 140 24.29 19.70 12.36
C VAL A 140 24.12 18.99 13.70
#